data_AF-A0A418VXJ4-F1
#
_entry.id   AF-A0A418VXJ4-F1
#
_cell.length_a   1.000
_cell.length_b   1.000
_cell.length_c   1.000
_cell.angle_alpha   90.00
_cell.angle_beta   90.00
_cell.angle_gamma   90.00
#
_symmetry.space_group_name_H-M   'P 1'
#
loop_
_entity.id
_entity.type
_entity.pdbx_description
1 polymer ?
#
loop_
_entity_poly.entity_id
_entity_poly.type
_entity_poly.pdbx_seq_one_letter_code
_entity_poly.pdbx_strand_id
1 'polypeptide(L)'
;MEDADTARITFEVVNVRLVKRGVWLADVALDFDGVPLRLNGFRVVQETPTRRSVELPAFVDRGAWRPAVELPEEMRRALADEIAASTLA
;
A
#
# COMPACT_ATOMS: atom_id res chain seq x y z
N MET A 1 6.34 -26.01 21.18
CA MET A 1 6.57 -24.56 21.29
C MET A 1 6.95 -24.16 19.89
N GLU A 2 5.96 -23.80 19.07
CA GLU A 2 6.22 -23.36 17.69
C GLU A 2 6.88 -21.99 17.80
N ASP A 3 8.15 -21.92 17.41
CA ASP A 3 8.80 -20.64 17.14
C ASP A 3 7.95 -19.91 16.11
N ALA A 4 7.37 -18.78 16.49
CA ALA A 4 6.69 -17.91 15.56
C ALA A 4 7.75 -17.37 14.60
N ASP A 5 7.88 -18.02 13.44
CA ASP A 5 8.80 -17.63 12.38
C ASP A 5 8.52 -16.16 12.04
N THR A 6 9.46 -15.29 12.40
CA THR A 6 9.32 -13.85 12.18
C THR A 6 9.66 -13.58 10.73
N ALA A 7 8.64 -13.60 9.86
CA ALA A 7 8.80 -13.28 8.46
C ALA A 7 9.21 -11.81 8.28
N ARG A 8 10.33 -11.56 7.61
CA ARG A 8 10.79 -10.20 7.32
C ARG A 8 10.12 -9.72 6.04
N ILE A 9 9.33 -8.66 6.19
CA ILE A 9 8.66 -8.03 5.06
C ILE A 9 9.28 -6.66 4.84
N THR A 10 9.81 -6.44 3.64
CA THR A 10 10.29 -5.12 3.23
C THR A 10 9.44 -4.60 2.07
N PHE A 11 9.30 -3.29 2.00
CA PHE A 11 8.58 -2.66 0.91
C PHE A 11 9.31 -1.40 0.44
N GLU A 12 9.13 -1.10 -0.83
CA GLU A 12 9.67 0.07 -1.50
C GLU A 12 8.58 0.68 -2.38
N VAL A 13 8.38 1.99 -2.27
CA VAL A 13 7.49 2.73 -3.15
C VAL A 13 8.23 3.02 -4.44
N VAL A 14 7.86 2.31 -5.51
CA VAL A 14 8.58 2.36 -6.79
C VAL A 14 8.14 3.53 -7.64
N ASN A 15 6.86 3.89 -7.57
CA ASN A 15 6.29 5.00 -8.32
C ASN A 15 5.14 5.60 -7.54
N VAL A 16 5.05 6.93 -7.54
CA VAL A 16 3.87 7.65 -7.09
C VAL A 16 3.45 8.67 -8.13
N ARG A 17 2.15 8.68 -8.44
CA ARG A 17 1.56 9.63 -9.39
C ARG A 17 0.34 10.31 -8.80
N LEU A 18 0.31 11.65 -8.86
CA LEU A 18 -0.86 12.43 -8.51
C LEU A 18 -1.92 12.25 -9.61
N VAL A 19 -3.11 11.77 -9.23
CA VAL A 19 -4.22 11.57 -10.18
C VAL A 19 -5.19 12.75 -10.14
N LYS A 20 -5.43 13.29 -8.95
CA LYS A 20 -6.19 14.52 -8.71
C LYS A 20 -5.75 15.11 -7.39
N ARG A 21 -6.09 16.37 -7.12
CA ARG A 21 -5.75 17.03 -5.84
C ARG A 21 -6.13 16.15 -4.65
N GLY A 22 -5.13 15.81 -3.82
CA GLY A 22 -5.33 14.97 -2.64
C GLY A 22 -5.49 13.47 -2.92
N VAL A 23 -5.24 12.99 -4.16
CA VAL A 23 -5.31 11.57 -4.48
C VAL A 23 -4.13 11.14 -5.34
N TRP A 24 -3.40 10.16 -4.84
CA TRP A 24 -2.24 9.56 -5.49
C TRP A 24 -2.48 8.08 -5.76
N LEU A 25 -1.87 7.58 -6.82
CA LEU A 25 -1.71 6.16 -7.06
C LEU A 25 -0.24 5.80 -6.88
N ALA A 26 0.01 4.69 -6.19
CA ALA A 26 1.35 4.19 -5.97
C ALA A 26 1.49 2.74 -6.45
N ASP A 27 2.68 2.44 -6.94
CA ASP A 27 3.14 1.10 -7.24
C ASP A 27 4.22 0.74 -6.21
N VAL A 28 4.06 -0.43 -5.58
CA VAL A 28 4.87 -0.86 -4.44
C VAL A 28 5.53 -2.19 -4.78
N ALA A 29 6.84 -2.26 -4.56
CA ALA A 29 7.57 -3.52 -4.52
C ALA A 29 7.59 -4.01 -3.07
N LEU A 30 7.29 -5.29 -2.88
CA LEU A 30 7.31 -6.00 -1.62
C LEU A 30 8.31 -7.14 -1.74
N ASP A 31 9.02 -7.42 -0.67
CA ASP A 31 9.82 -8.63 -0.54
C ASP A 31 9.41 -9.33 0.75
N PHE A 32 8.96 -10.58 0.59
CA PHE A 32 8.58 -11.47 1.69
C PHE A 32 9.64 -12.56 1.79
N ASP A 33 10.60 -12.42 2.71
CA ASP A 33 11.71 -13.37 2.89
C ASP A 33 12.40 -13.79 1.58
N GLY A 34 12.71 -12.82 0.72
CA GLY A 34 13.36 -13.05 -0.58
C GLY A 34 12.41 -13.40 -1.72
N VAL A 35 11.09 -13.37 -1.51
CA VAL A 35 10.08 -13.51 -2.55
C VAL A 35 9.62 -12.12 -3.02
N PRO A 36 10.10 -11.63 -4.18
CA PRO A 36 9.73 -10.31 -4.68
C PRO A 36 8.33 -10.34 -5.28
N LEU A 37 7.50 -9.40 -4.86
CA LEU A 37 6.15 -9.16 -5.35
C LEU A 37 6.01 -7.70 -5.76
N ARG A 38 5.35 -7.44 -6.89
CA ARG A 38 5.01 -6.06 -7.30
C ARG A 38 3.51 -5.89 -7.29
N LEU A 39 3.03 -4.92 -6.53
CA LEU A 39 1.63 -4.58 -6.41
C LEU A 39 1.40 -3.17 -6.91
N ASN A 40 0.50 -3.04 -7.88
CA ASN A 40 0.17 -1.77 -8.50
C ASN A 40 -1.23 -1.33 -8.08
N GLY A 41 -1.44 -0.02 -8.01
CA GLY A 41 -2.77 0.54 -7.78
C GLY A 41 -3.15 0.71 -6.32
N PHE A 42 -2.18 0.93 -5.43
CA PHE A 42 -2.48 1.50 -4.13
C PHE A 42 -3.01 2.91 -4.31
N ARG A 43 -4.12 3.24 -3.66
CA ARG A 43 -4.69 4.59 -3.70
C ARG A 43 -4.49 5.24 -2.35
N VAL A 44 -3.86 6.41 -2.36
CA VAL A 44 -3.73 7.25 -1.16
C VAL A 44 -4.64 8.44 -1.32
N VAL A 45 -5.53 8.65 -0.36
CA VAL A 45 -6.46 9.77 -0.31
C VAL A 45 -6.12 10.63 0.89
N GLN A 46 -5.81 11.90 0.62
CA GLN A 46 -5.68 12.91 1.66
C GLN A 46 -7.07 13.42 2.02
N GLU A 47 -7.55 13.02 3.20
CA GLU A 47 -8.82 13.47 3.75
C GLU A 47 -8.71 14.86 4.37
N THR A 48 -7.58 15.14 5.03
CA THR A 48 -7.25 16.45 5.61
C THR A 48 -5.75 16.72 5.49
N PRO A 49 -5.26 17.94 5.78
CA PRO A 49 -3.82 18.21 5.82
C PRO A 49 -3.00 17.24 6.70
N THR A 50 -3.62 16.65 7.71
CA THR A 50 -2.98 15.76 8.71
C THR A 50 -3.47 14.31 8.65
N ARG A 51 -4.46 13.99 7.82
CA ARG A 51 -5.07 12.66 7.74
C ARG A 51 -5.07 12.15 6.32
N ARG A 52 -4.54 10.95 6.14
CA ARG A 52 -4.51 10.22 4.89
C ARG A 52 -5.09 8.82 5.12
N SER A 53 -5.75 8.28 4.10
CA SER A 53 -6.19 6.89 4.05
C SER A 53 -5.56 6.17 2.86
N VAL A 54 -5.28 4.88 3.05
CA VAL A 54 -4.77 4.00 1.99
C VAL A 54 -5.82 2.97 1.68
N GLU A 55 -6.11 2.85 0.40
CA GLU A 55 -6.94 1.81 -0.14
C GLU A 55 -6.04 0.87 -0.94
N LEU A 56 -6.15 -0.42 -0.59
CA LEU A 56 -5.43 -1.47 -1.27
C LEU A 56 -5.93 -1.61 -2.71
N PRO A 57 -5.09 -2.17 -3.61
CA PRO A 57 -5.54 -2.57 -4.93
C PRO A 57 -6.83 -3.38 -4.83
N ALA A 58 -7.79 -3.09 -5.69
CA ALA A 58 -9.11 -3.69 -5.65
C ALA A 58 -9.55 -4.11 -7.07
N PHE A 59 -10.40 -5.12 -7.15
CA PHE A 59 -11.00 -5.61 -8.37
C PHE A 59 -12.52 -5.72 -8.22
N VAL A 60 -13.22 -5.78 -9.34
CA VAL A 60 -14.67 -5.99 -9.35
C VAL A 60 -14.95 -7.49 -9.46
N ASP A 61 -15.66 -8.03 -8.46
CA ASP A 61 -16.16 -9.39 -8.45
C ASP A 61 -17.68 -9.36 -8.29
N ARG A 62 -18.40 -9.92 -9.28
CA ARG A 62 -19.88 -9.98 -9.29
C ARG A 62 -20.55 -8.62 -9.00
N GLY A 63 -19.96 -7.54 -9.52
CA GLY A 63 -20.45 -6.17 -9.35
C GLY A 63 -20.07 -5.49 -8.04
N ALA A 64 -19.35 -6.17 -7.14
CA ALA A 64 -18.84 -5.59 -5.89
C ALA A 64 -17.33 -5.35 -5.98
N TRP A 65 -16.87 -4.21 -5.45
CA TRP A 65 -15.45 -3.96 -5.27
C TRP A 65 -14.91 -4.81 -4.11
N ARG A 66 -13.84 -5.55 -4.37
CA ARG A 66 -13.14 -6.38 -3.37
C ARG A 66 -11.65 -6.06 -3.38
N PRO A 67 -10.98 -6.11 -2.21
CA PRO A 67 -9.53 -5.99 -2.17
C PRO A 67 -8.89 -7.15 -2.95
N ALA A 68 -7.90 -6.84 -3.77
CA ALA A 68 -7.11 -7.82 -4.51
C ALA A 68 -6.06 -8.50 -3.61
N VAL A 69 -5.69 -7.86 -2.51
CA VAL A 69 -4.74 -8.35 -1.52
C VAL A 69 -5.22 -8.01 -0.12
N GLU A 70 -4.88 -8.85 0.86
CA GLU A 70 -5.09 -8.57 2.27
C GLU A 70 -3.75 -8.33 2.93
N LEU A 71 -3.57 -7.13 3.49
CA LEU A 71 -2.38 -6.76 4.25
C LEU A 71 -2.77 -6.46 5.72
N PRO A 72 -1.90 -6.80 6.70
CA PRO A 72 -2.06 -6.40 8.09
C PRO A 72 -2.18 -4.88 8.25
N GLU A 73 -2.85 -4.42 9.30
CA GLU A 73 -3.09 -3.00 9.51
C GLU A 73 -1.79 -2.19 9.66
N GLU A 74 -0.81 -2.78 10.34
CA GLU A 74 0.52 -2.21 10.55
C GLU A 74 1.20 -1.90 9.20
N MET A 75 1.10 -2.82 8.24
CA MET A 75 1.66 -2.64 6.90
C MET A 75 0.89 -1.59 6.10
N ARG A 76 -0.44 -1.57 6.21
CA ARG A 76 -1.28 -0.56 5.54
C ARG A 76 -0.91 0.86 5.99
N ARG A 77 -0.70 1.06 7.29
CA ARG A 77 -0.29 2.35 7.87
C ARG A 77 1.12 2.72 7.41
N ALA A 78 2.08 1.79 7.49
CA ALA A 78 3.45 2.04 7.06
C ALA A 78 3.53 2.43 5.56
N LEU A 79 2.76 1.75 4.70
CA LEU A 79 2.66 2.11 3.27
C LEU A 79 2.05 3.51 3.07
N ALA A 80 1.06 3.90 3.88
CA ALA A 80 0.46 5.23 3.83
C ALA A 80 1.48 6.34 4.05
N ASP A 81 2.29 6.16 5.09
CA ASP A 81 3.28 7.12 5.51
C ASP A 81 4.41 7.20 4.48
N GLU A 82 4.87 6.07 3.96
CA GLU A 82 5.95 6.02 2.96
C GLU A 82 5.54 6.64 1.62
N ILE A 83 4.35 6.31 1.11
CA ILE A 83 3.84 6.93 -0.13
C ILE A 83 3.68 8.44 0.07
N ALA A 84 3.20 8.86 1.24
CA ALA A 84 3.07 10.28 1.54
C ALA A 84 4.43 10.99 1.62
N ALA A 85 5.43 10.39 2.25
CA ALA A 85 6.79 10.90 2.29
C ALA A 85 7.37 11.04 0.87
N SER A 86 7.15 10.04 0.02
CA SER A 86 7.60 10.01 -1.38
C SER A 86 6.95 11.09 -2.26
N THR A 87 5.82 11.69 -1.83
CA THR A 87 5.16 12.79 -2.56
C THR A 87 5.58 14.19 -2.11
N LEU A 88 6.29 14.27 -0.99
CA LEU A 88 6.78 15.53 -0.40
C LEU A 88 8.30 15.69 -0.54
N ALA A 89 8.98 14.70 -1.14
CA ALA A 89 10.39 14.75 -1.53
C ALA A 89 10.55 15.39 -2.91
#